data_AF-A0A7J2NR23-F1
#
_entry.id   AF-A0A7J2NR23-F1
#
_cell.length_a   1.000
_cell.length_b   1.000
_cell.length_c   1.000
_cell.angle_alpha   90.00
_cell.angle_beta   90.00
_cell.angle_gamma   90.00
#
_symmetry.space_group_name_H-M   'P 1'
#
loop_
_entity.id
_entity.type
_entity.pdbx_description
1 polymer ?
#
loop_
_entity_poly.entity_id
_entity_poly.type
_entity_poly.pdbx_seq_one_letter_code
_entity_poly.pdbx_strand_id
1 'polypeptide(L)'
;MRKLTRVGALLLIAGLSLLSVTFIRSASTSGSGLMFMNISPKSGSTLLSSFLFPPREIRVSIQADSTIDVYVIDSEGLNLWEEKGEIQAINEFKNIKQGAFDFHIEKRGEYAFLVYNVSNSSTSGQITVTLSGIETDLLYFSSAVTALGLTILLVSLIIRKNTKDT
;
A
#
# COMPACT_ATOMS: atom_id res chain seq x y z
N MET A 1 -23.43 24.05 26.56
CA MET A 1 -23.62 22.60 26.78
C MET A 1 -24.18 21.85 25.57
N ARG A 2 -25.33 22.23 24.98
CA ARG A 2 -25.89 21.55 23.77
C ARG A 2 -24.92 21.44 22.57
N LYS A 3 -24.01 22.41 22.40
CA LYS A 3 -23.00 22.39 21.33
C LYS A 3 -21.96 21.28 21.52
N LEU A 4 -21.51 21.02 22.76
CA LEU A 4 -20.52 19.97 23.06
C LEU A 4 -21.09 18.57 22.79
N THR A 5 -22.33 18.34 23.22
CA THR A 5 -23.05 17.08 22.95
C THR A 5 -23.25 16.85 21.45
N ARG A 6 -23.58 17.92 20.69
CA ARG A 6 -23.69 17.84 19.23
C ARG A 6 -22.36 17.50 18.56
N VAL A 7 -21.25 18.11 19.00
CA VAL A 7 -19.92 17.81 18.46
C VAL A 7 -19.52 16.36 18.76
N GLY A 8 -19.72 15.89 20.00
CA GLY A 8 -19.44 14.50 20.36
C GLY A 8 -20.29 13.50 19.57
N ALA A 9 -21.58 13.79 19.38
CA ALA A 9 -22.46 12.95 18.57
C ALA A 9 -22.04 12.92 17.10
N LEU A 10 -21.68 14.07 16.51
CA LEU A 10 -21.19 14.14 15.13
C LEU A 10 -19.89 13.36 14.94
N LEU A 11 -18.93 13.50 15.87
CA LEU A 11 -17.68 12.74 15.84
C LEU A 11 -17.92 11.23 15.97
N LEU A 12 -18.83 10.83 16.85
CA LEU A 12 -19.17 9.42 17.04
C LEU A 12 -19.85 8.83 15.79
N ILE A 13 -20.79 9.55 15.17
CA ILE A 13 -21.43 9.12 13.93
C ILE A 13 -20.39 9.02 12.80
N ALA A 14 -19.52 10.03 12.66
CA ALA A 14 -18.45 10.02 11.66
C ALA A 14 -17.47 8.85 11.89
N GLY A 15 -17.04 8.64 13.13
CA GLY A 15 -16.14 7.54 13.50
C GLY A 15 -16.75 6.16 13.23
N LEU A 16 -18.00 5.92 13.63
CA LEU A 16 -18.71 4.66 13.35
C LEU A 16 -18.93 4.43 11.85
N SER A 17 -19.21 5.50 11.10
CA SER A 17 -19.35 5.42 9.64
C SER A 17 -18.04 5.02 8.99
N LEU A 18 -16.92 5.64 9.40
CA LEU A 18 -15.58 5.29 8.93
C LEU A 18 -15.20 3.85 9.32
N LEU A 19 -15.49 3.42 10.55
CA LEU A 19 -15.26 2.04 10.99
C LEU A 19 -16.01 1.03 10.12
N SER A 20 -17.28 1.30 9.83
CA SER A 20 -18.11 0.43 8.99
C SER A 20 -17.54 0.31 7.58
N VAL A 21 -17.14 1.44 6.98
CA VAL A 21 -16.50 1.45 5.66
C VAL A 21 -15.15 0.72 5.69
N THR A 22 -14.35 0.93 6.74
CA THR A 22 -13.04 0.27 6.89
C THR A 22 -13.21 -1.23 7.03
N PHE A 23 -14.21 -1.68 7.78
CA PHE A 23 -14.51 -3.10 7.96
C PHE A 23 -14.90 -3.76 6.63
N ILE A 24 -15.82 -3.15 5.88
CA ILE A 24 -16.21 -3.64 4.54
C ILE A 24 -14.99 -3.67 3.61
N ARG A 25 -14.19 -2.60 3.63
CA ARG A 25 -13.03 -2.47 2.75
C ARG A 25 -11.90 -3.42 3.12
N SER A 26 -11.72 -3.78 4.39
CA SER A 26 -10.73 -4.76 4.82
C SER A 26 -10.95 -6.16 4.24
N ALA A 27 -12.16 -6.47 3.79
CA ALA A 27 -12.47 -7.72 3.08
C ALA A 27 -12.10 -7.67 1.57
N SER A 28 -11.61 -6.54 1.07
CA SER A 28 -11.27 -6.30 -0.33
C SER A 28 -9.87 -5.68 -0.46
N THR A 29 -8.98 -6.28 -1.25
CA THR A 29 -7.60 -5.80 -1.45
C THR A 29 -7.54 -4.32 -1.89
N SER A 30 -7.00 -3.45 -1.03
CA SER A 30 -6.93 -2.00 -1.29
C SER A 30 -5.71 -1.59 -2.09
N GLY A 31 -5.81 -1.72 -3.41
CA GLY A 31 -4.87 -1.12 -4.35
C GLY A 31 -4.02 -2.17 -5.04
N SER A 32 -4.40 -2.45 -6.28
CA SER A 32 -3.70 -3.33 -7.19
C SER A 32 -3.26 -2.51 -8.40
N GLY A 33 -1.96 -2.29 -8.55
CA GLY A 33 -1.37 -1.78 -9.79
C GLY A 33 -1.08 -2.95 -10.71
N LEU A 34 -1.67 -2.97 -11.90
CA LEU A 34 -1.42 -4.02 -12.89
C LEU A 34 -0.54 -3.45 -14.00
N MET A 35 0.64 -4.05 -14.18
CA MET A 35 1.57 -3.73 -15.24
C MET A 35 1.63 -4.89 -16.21
N PHE A 36 1.41 -4.60 -17.49
CA PHE A 36 1.68 -5.55 -18.57
C PHE A 36 3.09 -5.36 -19.05
N MET A 37 3.76 -6.47 -19.35
CA MET A 37 5.12 -6.46 -19.88
C MET A 37 5.19 -7.29 -21.16
N ASN A 38 5.96 -6.78 -22.12
CA ASN A 38 6.35 -7.52 -23.30
C ASN A 38 7.85 -7.33 -23.49
N ILE A 39 8.61 -8.41 -23.39
CA ILE A 39 10.07 -8.38 -23.30
C ILE A 39 10.65 -9.23 -24.41
N SER A 40 11.49 -8.61 -25.23
CA SER A 40 12.18 -9.27 -26.33
C SER A 40 13.15 -10.36 -25.83
N PRO A 41 13.48 -11.36 -26.66
CA PRO A 41 14.47 -12.37 -26.30
C PRO A 41 15.85 -11.73 -26.12
N LYS A 42 16.57 -12.09 -25.05
CA LYS A 42 17.89 -11.56 -24.72
C LYS A 42 18.00 -10.01 -24.74
N SER A 43 16.89 -9.28 -24.56
CA SER A 43 17.01 -7.85 -24.32
C SER A 43 17.73 -7.63 -22.98
N GLY A 44 18.43 -6.51 -22.85
CA GLY A 44 18.87 -6.05 -21.53
C GLY A 44 17.68 -5.91 -20.56
N SER A 45 17.97 -5.51 -19.33
CA SER A 45 16.94 -5.18 -18.35
C SER A 45 16.01 -4.08 -18.89
N THR A 46 14.71 -4.33 -18.87
CA THR A 46 13.67 -3.38 -19.29
C THR A 46 13.04 -2.73 -18.07
N LEU A 47 13.01 -1.40 -18.04
CA LEU A 47 12.25 -0.63 -17.05
C LEU A 47 10.76 -0.69 -17.38
N LEU A 48 9.92 -1.17 -16.46
CA LEU A 48 8.48 -1.19 -16.66
C LEU A 48 7.84 0.16 -16.37
N SER A 49 8.10 0.71 -15.18
CA SER A 49 7.61 2.01 -14.73
C SER A 49 8.16 2.34 -13.34
N SER A 50 8.20 3.64 -13.05
CA SER A 50 8.52 4.17 -11.73
C SER A 50 7.24 4.55 -10.97
N PHE A 51 7.23 4.27 -9.68
CA PHE A 51 6.11 4.52 -8.77
C PHE A 51 6.60 5.16 -7.48
N LEU A 52 5.78 6.06 -6.93
CA LEU A 52 6.02 6.59 -5.59
C LEU A 52 5.40 5.65 -4.56
N PHE A 53 6.21 4.86 -3.86
CA PHE A 53 5.73 3.99 -2.79
C PHE A 53 5.91 4.62 -1.41
N PRO A 54 4.85 4.62 -0.57
CA PRO A 54 4.98 4.87 0.86
C PRO A 54 5.57 3.64 1.59
N PRO A 55 6.10 3.81 2.82
CA PRO A 55 6.55 2.69 3.64
C PRO A 55 5.39 1.75 3.96
N ARG A 56 5.52 0.47 3.63
CA ARG A 56 4.57 -0.62 3.93
C ARG A 56 4.98 -1.95 3.30
N GLU A 57 4.25 -2.99 3.68
CA GLU A 57 4.24 -4.28 2.99
C GLU A 57 3.63 -4.17 1.59
N ILE A 58 4.38 -4.70 0.63
CA ILE A 58 4.02 -4.82 -0.77
C ILE A 58 4.02 -6.30 -1.13
N ARG A 59 2.91 -6.75 -1.74
CA ARG A 59 2.81 -8.05 -2.37
C ARG A 59 2.92 -7.89 -3.87
N VAL A 60 3.88 -8.57 -4.48
CA VAL A 60 4.08 -8.58 -5.93
C VAL A 60 3.76 -9.97 -6.47
N SER A 61 2.75 -10.03 -7.33
CA SER A 61 2.36 -11.24 -8.06
C SER A 61 2.83 -11.14 -9.50
N ILE A 62 3.67 -12.07 -9.92
CA ILE A 62 4.29 -12.10 -11.23
C ILE A 62 3.77 -13.31 -12.00
N GLN A 63 3.40 -13.10 -13.25
CA GLN A 63 2.96 -14.15 -14.18
C GLN A 63 3.55 -13.84 -15.56
N ALA A 64 4.40 -14.73 -16.06
CA ALA A 64 5.08 -14.59 -17.33
C ALA A 64 4.97 -15.88 -18.16
N ASP A 65 5.08 -15.75 -19.48
CA ASP A 65 5.07 -16.91 -20.39
C ASP A 65 6.37 -17.72 -20.28
N SER A 66 7.49 -17.04 -20.04
CA SER A 66 8.82 -17.62 -19.80
C SER A 66 9.41 -17.22 -18.45
N THR A 67 10.57 -17.77 -18.13
CA THR A 67 11.34 -17.44 -16.94
C THR A 67 12.00 -16.06 -17.08
N ILE A 68 11.79 -15.21 -16.08
CA ILE A 68 12.34 -13.86 -15.99
C ILE A 68 13.03 -13.63 -14.63
N ASP A 69 13.83 -12.58 -14.55
CA ASP A 69 14.26 -11.99 -13.29
C ASP A 69 13.58 -10.63 -13.12
N VAL A 70 13.15 -10.31 -11.91
CA VAL A 70 12.56 -9.01 -11.56
C VAL A 70 13.36 -8.40 -10.42
N TYR A 71 13.81 -7.17 -10.63
CA TYR A 71 14.55 -6.38 -9.66
C TYR A 71 13.72 -5.17 -9.27
N VAL A 72 13.57 -4.96 -7.97
CA VAL A 72 12.99 -3.75 -7.39
C VAL A 72 14.14 -2.84 -7.02
N ILE A 73 14.16 -1.65 -7.59
CA ILE A 73 15.20 -0.64 -7.38
C ILE A 73 14.55 0.62 -6.80
N ASP A 74 15.29 1.33 -5.95
CA ASP A 74 14.93 2.67 -5.49
C ASP A 74 15.52 3.74 -6.42
N SER A 75 15.32 5.02 -6.08
CA SER A 75 15.87 6.13 -6.87
C SER A 75 17.40 6.11 -7.01
N GLU A 76 18.12 5.63 -6.00
CA GLU A 76 19.60 5.54 -6.07
C GLU A 76 20.01 4.41 -7.02
N GLY A 77 19.35 3.25 -6.92
CA GLY A 77 19.54 2.13 -7.83
C GLY A 77 19.14 2.45 -9.28
N LEU A 78 18.10 3.27 -9.48
CA LEU A 78 17.69 3.75 -10.80
C LEU A 78 18.78 4.60 -11.44
N ASN A 79 19.32 5.58 -10.70
CA ASN A 79 20.41 6.43 -11.21
C ASN A 79 21.66 5.61 -11.55
N LEU A 80 22.03 4.62 -10.71
CA LEU A 80 23.17 3.74 -10.99
C LEU A 80 22.97 2.88 -12.23
N TRP A 81 21.75 2.39 -12.44
CA TRP A 81 21.41 1.63 -13.63
C TRP A 81 21.46 2.49 -14.89
N GLU A 82 20.93 3.71 -14.85
CA GLU A 82 20.95 4.65 -15.97
C GLU A 82 22.36 5.14 -16.31
N GLU A 83 23.19 5.45 -15.31
CA GLU A 83 24.53 6.00 -15.51
C GLU A 83 25.60 4.94 -15.82
N LYS A 84 25.53 3.78 -15.16
CA LYS A 84 26.59 2.76 -15.18
C LYS A 84 26.15 1.40 -15.68
N GLY A 85 24.85 1.16 -15.84
CA GLY A 85 24.31 -0.16 -16.13
C GLY A 85 24.42 -1.14 -14.96
N GLU A 86 24.70 -0.65 -13.75
CA GLU A 86 24.81 -1.47 -12.54
C GLU A 86 23.44 -1.61 -11.87
N ILE A 87 23.04 -2.86 -11.56
CA ILE A 87 21.78 -3.13 -10.88
C ILE A 87 22.02 -3.20 -9.38
N GLN A 88 21.58 -2.17 -8.65
CA GLN A 88 21.51 -2.19 -7.19
C GLN A 88 20.06 -2.33 -6.74
N ALA A 89 19.62 -3.57 -6.56
CA ALA A 89 18.26 -3.90 -6.17
C ALA A 89 18.07 -3.84 -4.65
N ILE A 90 16.95 -3.27 -4.21
CA ILE A 90 16.47 -3.43 -2.83
C ILE A 90 15.83 -4.81 -2.62
N ASN A 91 15.33 -5.41 -3.70
CA ASN A 91 14.81 -6.77 -3.70
C ASN A 91 14.90 -7.41 -5.09
N GLU A 92 15.04 -8.73 -5.14
CA GLU A 92 15.21 -9.48 -6.38
C GLU A 92 14.43 -10.79 -6.38
N PHE A 93 13.80 -11.09 -7.52
CA PHE A 93 13.06 -12.32 -7.78
C PHE A 93 13.66 -12.97 -9.02
N LYS A 94 14.49 -13.99 -8.82
CA LYS A 94 15.26 -14.63 -9.91
C LYS A 94 14.62 -15.92 -10.37
N ASN A 95 14.74 -16.19 -11.67
CA ASN A 95 14.26 -17.39 -12.34
C ASN A 95 12.79 -17.70 -12.06
N ILE A 96 11.95 -16.67 -12.11
CA ILE A 96 10.52 -16.78 -11.83
C ILE A 96 9.71 -16.78 -13.13
N LYS A 97 8.78 -17.72 -13.24
CA LYS A 97 7.73 -17.71 -14.27
C LYS A 97 6.40 -17.25 -13.68
N GLN A 98 6.08 -17.76 -12.49
CA GLN A 98 4.89 -17.38 -11.75
C GLN A 98 5.18 -17.43 -10.25
N GLY A 99 4.70 -16.44 -9.51
CA GLY A 99 4.85 -16.41 -8.06
C GLY A 99 4.23 -15.18 -7.43
N ALA A 100 3.98 -15.26 -6.12
CA ALA A 100 3.58 -14.12 -5.30
C ALA A 100 4.61 -13.96 -4.18
N PHE A 101 5.13 -12.75 -4.04
CA PHE A 101 6.21 -12.44 -3.12
C PHE A 101 5.85 -11.21 -2.29
N ASP A 102 6.15 -11.26 -1.01
CA ASP A 102 5.87 -10.17 -0.08
C ASP A 102 7.21 -9.53 0.33
N PHE A 103 7.25 -8.20 0.37
CA PHE A 103 8.41 -7.46 0.86
C PHE A 103 8.03 -6.08 1.42
N HIS A 104 8.91 -5.55 2.25
CA HIS A 104 8.70 -4.28 2.93
C HIS A 104 9.45 -3.13 2.24
N ILE A 105 8.77 -2.00 2.05
CA ILE A 105 9.41 -0.72 1.71
C ILE A 105 9.63 0.07 3.01
N GLU A 106 10.88 0.38 3.34
CA GLU A 106 11.21 1.08 4.59
C GLU A 106 11.00 2.59 4.52
N LYS A 107 11.22 3.19 3.35
CA LYS A 107 11.23 4.64 3.17
C LYS A 107 10.26 5.05 2.07
N ARG A 108 9.68 6.24 2.21
CA ARG A 108 8.89 6.83 1.12
C ARG A 108 9.85 7.25 0.02
N GLY A 109 9.60 6.82 -1.20
CA GLY A 109 10.48 7.13 -2.32
C GLY A 109 9.93 6.70 -3.66
N GLU A 110 10.68 7.03 -4.70
CA GLU A 110 10.47 6.50 -6.05
C GLU A 110 11.13 5.12 -6.15
N TYR A 111 10.38 4.18 -6.71
CA TYR A 111 10.78 2.80 -6.91
C TYR A 111 10.41 2.35 -8.31
N ALA A 112 11.21 1.48 -8.90
CA ALA A 112 10.93 0.92 -10.21
C ALA A 112 11.14 -0.58 -10.26
N PHE A 113 10.46 -1.21 -11.23
CA PHE A 113 10.66 -2.61 -11.57
C PHE A 113 11.49 -2.71 -12.85
N LEU A 114 12.67 -3.31 -12.72
CA LEU A 114 13.48 -3.77 -13.84
C LEU A 114 13.20 -5.24 -14.07
N VAL A 115 12.95 -5.62 -15.33
CA VAL A 115 12.71 -7.01 -15.70
C VAL A 115 13.74 -7.46 -16.71
N TYR A 116 14.34 -8.61 -16.45
CA TYR A 116 15.31 -9.23 -17.34
C TYR A 116 14.76 -10.57 -17.86
N ASN A 117 14.80 -10.75 -19.18
CA ASN A 117 14.36 -12.00 -19.79
C ASN A 117 15.53 -12.98 -19.89
N VAL A 118 15.51 -14.00 -19.03
CA VAL A 118 16.52 -15.06 -19.01
C VAL A 118 16.32 -16.03 -20.19
N SER A 119 15.12 -16.07 -20.77
CA SER A 119 14.80 -16.94 -21.89
C SER A 119 15.32 -16.39 -23.22
N ASN A 120 15.62 -17.33 -24.14
CA ASN A 120 15.95 -17.03 -25.53
C ASN A 120 14.71 -16.78 -26.41
N SER A 121 13.52 -16.69 -25.82
CA SER A 121 12.25 -16.41 -26.49
C SER A 121 11.66 -15.07 -26.01
N SER A 122 10.88 -14.40 -26.86
CA SER A 122 10.03 -13.29 -26.40
C SER A 122 9.09 -13.79 -25.30
N THR A 123 8.85 -12.95 -24.31
CA THR A 123 7.91 -13.26 -23.23
C THR A 123 6.97 -12.11 -22.98
N SER A 124 5.70 -12.43 -22.79
CA SER A 124 4.73 -11.50 -22.24
C SER A 124 4.40 -11.90 -20.81
N GLY A 125 3.77 -10.98 -20.09
CA GLY A 125 3.26 -11.27 -18.77
C GLY A 125 2.67 -10.06 -18.07
N GLN A 126 2.42 -10.23 -16.79
CA GLN A 126 1.89 -9.22 -15.91
C GLN A 126 2.57 -9.25 -14.55
N ILE A 127 2.80 -8.06 -14.02
CA ILE A 127 3.20 -7.84 -12.63
C ILE A 127 2.06 -7.09 -11.95
N THR A 128 1.53 -7.69 -10.90
CA THR A 128 0.48 -7.10 -10.06
C THR A 128 1.07 -6.72 -8.72
N VAL A 129 1.04 -5.44 -8.40
CA VAL A 129 1.55 -4.90 -7.13
C VAL A 129 0.36 -4.58 -6.23
N THR A 130 0.30 -5.22 -5.08
CA THR A 130 -0.73 -5.02 -4.06
C THR A 130 -0.11 -4.37 -2.83
N LEU A 131 -0.61 -3.20 -2.44
CA LEU A 131 -0.17 -2.50 -1.25
C LEU A 131 -1.06 -2.92 -0.07
N SER A 132 -0.47 -3.37 1.03
CA SER A 132 -1.21 -3.76 2.23
C SER A 132 -1.00 -2.75 3.37
N GLY A 133 -1.95 -2.67 4.30
CA GLY A 133 -1.81 -1.90 5.55
C GLY A 133 -2.55 -0.56 5.58
N ILE A 134 -3.12 -0.10 4.46
CA ILE A 134 -3.99 1.08 4.43
C ILE A 134 -5.21 0.87 5.34
N GLU A 135 -5.73 -0.35 5.35
CA GLU A 135 -6.90 -0.74 6.13
C GLU A 135 -6.59 -0.71 7.62
N THR A 136 -5.40 -1.14 8.00
CA THR A 136 -4.92 -1.07 9.39
C THR A 136 -4.79 0.39 9.85
N ASP A 137 -4.19 1.26 9.04
CA ASP A 137 -4.07 2.68 9.34
C ASP A 137 -5.46 3.34 9.49
N LEU A 138 -6.38 3.03 8.57
CA LEU A 138 -7.73 3.56 8.60
C LEU A 138 -8.53 3.02 9.80
N LEU A 139 -8.28 1.78 10.21
CA LEU A 139 -8.88 1.17 11.40
C LEU A 139 -8.43 1.89 12.67
N TYR A 140 -7.13 2.16 12.81
CA TYR A 140 -6.61 2.93 13.94
C TYR A 140 -7.18 4.35 13.97
N PHE A 141 -7.19 5.02 12.82
CA PHE A 141 -7.74 6.37 12.71
C PHE A 141 -9.23 6.43 13.08
N SER A 142 -10.04 5.55 12.48
CA SER A 142 -11.49 5.50 12.72
C SER A 142 -11.81 5.10 14.17
N SER A 143 -11.04 4.20 14.77
CA SER A 143 -11.14 3.85 16.19
C SER A 143 -10.85 5.05 17.09
N ALA A 144 -9.78 5.81 16.81
CA ALA A 144 -9.42 6.99 17.57
C ALA A 144 -10.48 8.08 17.52
N VAL A 145 -11.03 8.37 16.32
CA VAL A 145 -12.12 9.34 16.14
C VAL A 145 -13.37 8.91 16.91
N THR A 146 -13.72 7.62 16.84
CA THR A 146 -14.87 7.07 17.57
C THR A 146 -14.69 7.20 19.08
N ALA A 147 -13.51 6.83 19.61
CA ALA A 147 -13.20 6.93 21.03
C ALA A 147 -13.23 8.39 21.53
N LEU A 148 -12.73 9.34 20.75
CA LEU A 148 -12.81 10.77 21.06
C LEU A 148 -14.27 11.26 21.11
N GLY A 149 -15.08 10.90 20.11
CA GLY A 149 -16.51 11.25 20.09
C GLY A 149 -17.27 10.70 21.30
N LEU A 150 -16.99 9.44 21.68
CA LEU A 150 -17.58 8.78 22.85
C LEU A 150 -17.16 9.46 24.15
N THR A 151 -15.87 9.81 24.29
CA THR A 151 -15.34 10.50 25.47
C THR A 151 -15.99 11.88 25.65
N ILE A 152 -16.11 12.67 24.57
CA ILE A 152 -16.76 13.99 24.62
C ILE A 152 -18.23 13.87 25.02
N LEU A 153 -18.94 12.86 24.50
CA LEU A 153 -20.32 12.58 24.88
C LEU A 153 -20.46 12.23 26.36
N LEU A 154 -19.63 11.33 26.88
CA LEU A 154 -19.64 10.92 28.29
C LEU A 154 -19.35 12.11 29.22
N VAL A 155 -18.31 12.89 28.93
CA VAL A 155 -17.98 14.11 29.69
C VAL A 155 -19.14 15.11 29.66
N SER A 156 -19.76 15.31 28.49
CA SER A 156 -20.93 16.19 28.37
C SER A 156 -22.13 15.70 29.19
N LEU A 157 -22.31 14.39 29.34
CA LEU A 157 -23.40 13.81 30.15
C LEU A 157 -23.13 13.96 31.63
N ILE A 158 -21.89 13.71 32.08
CA ILE A 158 -21.47 13.87 33.48
C ILE A 158 -21.63 15.33 33.93
N ILE A 159 -21.14 16.29 33.14
CA ILE A 159 -21.29 17.72 33.43
C ILE A 159 -22.78 18.09 33.53
N ARG A 160 -23.60 17.60 32.59
CA ARG A 160 -25.05 17.88 32.59
C ARG A 160 -25.76 17.29 33.81
N LYS A 161 -25.33 16.12 34.29
CA LYS A 161 -25.86 15.51 35.52
C LYS A 161 -25.50 16.38 36.73
N ASN A 162 -24.22 16.72 36.90
CA ASN A 162 -23.77 17.53 38.03
C ASN A 162 -24.39 18.93 38.07
N THR A 163 -24.69 19.54 36.91
CA THR A 163 -25.36 20.86 36.86
C THR A 163 -26.86 20.79 37.19
N LYS A 164 -27.48 19.59 37.15
CA LYS A 164 -28.89 19.42 37.54
C LYS A 164 -29.07 19.15 39.03
N ASP A 165 -28.01 18.70 39.71
CA ASP A 165 -28.02 18.34 41.13
C ASP A 165 -27.57 19.51 42.04
N THR A 166 -27.26 20.67 41.46
CA THR A 166 -27.05 21.99 42.12
C THR A 166 -28.14 22.96 41.73
#